data_AF-A0A0Q0XVJ6-F1
#
_entry.id   AF-A0A0Q0XVJ6-F1
#
_cell.length_a   1.000
_cell.length_b   1.000
_cell.length_c   1.000
_cell.angle_alpha   90.00
_cell.angle_beta   90.00
_cell.angle_gamma   90.00
#
_symmetry.space_group_name_H-M   'P 1'
#
loop_
_entity.id
_entity.type
_entity.pdbx_description
1 polymer ?
#
loop_
_entity_poly.entity_id
_entity_poly.type
_entity_poly.pdbx_seq_one_letter_code
_entity_poly.pdbx_strand_id
1 'polypeptide(L)'
;MKLPKVTVDVPYIELKGEFEAMVPYELEGWSKGMDLSKEDPKKLEEEVLGRMKEIASLYQNKDIEGLVREQYKRMQEVDQSYYFNTKKNSEELLVELQESLNESKKTELLEGKMKLMANGKLVTILVDKGVFFNEGIIRTDIGDSYAFYPQYFYRPSLGAKLEIIR
;
A
#
# COMPACT_ATOMS: atom_id res chain seq x y z
N MET A 1 -31.23 -4.24 -2.90
CA MET A 1 -31.99 -3.45 -3.88
C MET A 1 -31.39 -3.72 -5.25
N LYS A 2 -32.09 -4.41 -6.16
CA LYS A 2 -31.60 -4.60 -7.54
C LYS A 2 -31.83 -3.31 -8.30
N LEU A 3 -30.78 -2.74 -8.89
CA LEU A 3 -30.94 -1.62 -9.82
C LEU A 3 -31.89 -2.06 -10.94
N PRO A 4 -32.88 -1.24 -11.31
CA PRO A 4 -33.80 -1.59 -12.38
C PRO A 4 -33.02 -1.77 -13.67
N LYS A 5 -33.29 -2.87 -14.38
CA LYS A 5 -32.76 -3.06 -15.73
C LYS A 5 -33.34 -1.95 -16.61
N VAL A 6 -32.47 -1.15 -17.19
CA VAL A 6 -32.86 -0.21 -18.24
C VAL A 6 -33.18 -1.07 -19.47
N THR A 7 -34.48 -1.22 -19.76
CA THR A 7 -35.01 -2.04 -20.88
C THR A 7 -35.36 -1.22 -22.11
N VAL A 8 -35.08 0.08 -22.07
CA VAL A 8 -35.35 1.05 -23.13
C VAL A 8 -34.04 1.70 -23.52
N ASP A 9 -33.83 1.85 -24.82
CA ASP A 9 -32.66 2.55 -25.35
C ASP A 9 -32.81 4.03 -25.02
N VAL A 10 -32.14 4.47 -23.95
CA VAL A 10 -32.16 5.86 -23.48
C VAL A 10 -31.08 6.62 -24.23
N PRO A 11 -31.40 7.77 -24.85
CA PRO A 11 -30.39 8.55 -25.56
C PRO A 11 -29.35 9.04 -24.55
N TYR A 12 -28.11 8.56 -24.68
CA TYR A 12 -26.95 9.08 -23.97
C TYR A 12 -25.92 9.58 -24.99
N ILE A 13 -25.18 10.60 -24.62
CA ILE A 13 -24.10 11.16 -25.43
C ILE A 13 -22.81 10.78 -24.73
N GLU A 14 -21.98 9.97 -25.38
CA GLU A 14 -20.64 9.61 -24.91
C GLU A 14 -19.61 10.44 -25.69
N LEU A 15 -18.89 11.31 -24.99
CA LEU A 15 -17.80 12.07 -25.58
C LEU A 15 -16.49 11.33 -25.31
N LYS A 16 -15.86 10.78 -26.35
CA LYS A 16 -14.51 10.20 -26.28
C LYS A 16 -13.52 11.20 -26.82
N GLY A 17 -12.54 11.57 -26.01
CA GLY A 17 -11.46 12.48 -26.38
C GLY A 17 -10.35 12.44 -25.34
N GLU A 18 -9.18 12.91 -25.73
CA GLU A 18 -8.07 13.13 -24.82
C GLU A 18 -8.16 14.56 -24.29
N PHE A 19 -7.88 14.75 -23.01
CA PHE A 19 -7.70 16.06 -22.42
C PHE A 19 -6.42 16.05 -21.59
N GLU A 20 -5.74 17.18 -21.55
CA GLU A 20 -4.58 17.36 -20.68
C GLU A 20 -5.07 17.93 -19.34
N ALA A 21 -4.88 17.16 -18.27
CA ALA A 21 -5.22 17.58 -16.93
C ALA A 21 -4.04 18.36 -16.33
N MET A 22 -4.17 19.68 -16.20
CA MET A 22 -3.21 20.48 -15.44
C MET A 22 -3.54 20.39 -13.94
N VAL A 23 -2.77 19.60 -13.20
CA VAL A 23 -2.85 19.52 -11.74
C VAL A 23 -1.74 20.35 -11.10
N PRO A 24 -1.97 21.02 -9.95
CA PRO A 24 -1.01 21.93 -9.34
C PRO A 24 0.13 21.22 -8.57
N TYR A 25 0.44 19.97 -8.94
CA TYR A 25 1.47 19.17 -8.30
C TYR A 25 2.14 18.20 -9.27
N GLU A 26 3.39 17.82 -8.98
CA GLU A 26 4.06 16.67 -9.56
C GLU A 26 4.22 15.59 -8.48
N LEU A 27 3.81 14.35 -8.79
CA LEU A 27 4.06 13.19 -7.93
C LEU A 27 5.18 12.37 -8.55
N GLU A 28 6.38 12.46 -7.98
CA GLU A 28 7.52 11.66 -8.45
C GLU A 28 7.28 10.17 -8.22
N GLY A 29 6.76 9.82 -7.04
CA GLY A 29 6.47 8.44 -6.63
C GLY A 29 7.67 7.50 -6.85
N TRP A 30 7.38 6.30 -7.34
CA TRP A 30 8.40 5.28 -7.62
C TRP A 30 9.11 5.46 -8.98
N SER A 31 8.72 6.45 -9.78
CA SER A 31 9.14 6.55 -11.19
C SER A 31 10.66 6.69 -11.37
N LYS A 32 11.32 7.43 -10.48
CA LYS A 32 12.79 7.59 -10.45
C LYS A 32 13.52 6.51 -9.63
N GLY A 33 12.77 5.57 -9.05
CA GLY A 33 13.32 4.45 -8.29
C GLY A 33 14.21 3.53 -9.12
N MET A 34 15.12 2.84 -8.44
CA MET A 34 16.02 1.86 -9.04
C MET A 34 15.24 0.68 -9.63
N ASP A 35 15.82 0.08 -10.68
CA ASP A 35 15.30 -1.15 -11.27
C ASP A 35 15.83 -2.35 -10.47
N LEU A 36 15.00 -2.85 -9.56
CA LEU A 36 15.29 -3.93 -8.64
C LEU A 36 15.46 -5.28 -9.34
N SER A 37 14.99 -5.42 -10.58
CA SER A 37 15.19 -6.65 -11.37
C SER A 37 16.67 -6.92 -11.70
N LYS A 38 17.53 -5.91 -11.51
CA LYS A 38 18.98 -5.98 -11.73
C LYS A 38 19.77 -6.33 -10.46
N GLU A 39 19.11 -6.37 -9.30
CA GLU A 39 19.74 -6.75 -8.04
C GLU A 39 19.80 -8.29 -7.90
N ASP A 40 20.61 -8.78 -6.96
CA ASP A 40 20.64 -10.21 -6.64
C ASP A 40 19.26 -10.62 -6.06
N PRO A 41 18.54 -11.57 -6.68
CA PRO A 41 17.17 -11.88 -6.27
C PRO A 41 17.05 -12.41 -4.85
N LYS A 42 18.05 -13.17 -4.36
CA LYS A 42 18.01 -13.75 -3.02
C LYS A 42 18.25 -12.68 -1.97
N LYS A 43 19.25 -11.82 -2.18
CA LYS A 43 19.52 -10.69 -1.28
C LYS A 43 18.36 -9.72 -1.21
N LEU A 44 17.73 -9.43 -2.37
CA LEU A 44 16.55 -8.58 -2.41
C LEU A 44 15.38 -9.20 -1.64
N GLU A 45 15.11 -10.50 -1.83
CA GLU A 45 14.04 -11.19 -1.10
C GLU A 45 14.28 -11.20 0.42
N GLU A 46 15.51 -11.44 0.86
CA GLU A 46 15.90 -11.35 2.27
C GLU A 46 15.69 -9.94 2.84
N GLU A 47 16.08 -8.89 2.12
CA GLU A 47 15.88 -7.50 2.52
C GLU A 47 14.39 -7.17 2.63
N VAL A 48 13.58 -7.52 1.61
CA VAL A 48 12.14 -7.26 1.60
C VAL A 48 11.45 -8.01 2.74
N LEU A 49 11.82 -9.27 3.00
CA LEU A 49 11.29 -10.03 4.12
C LEU A 49 11.70 -9.42 5.47
N GLY A 50 12.91 -8.90 5.57
CA GLY A 50 13.37 -8.12 6.74
C GLY A 50 12.48 -6.92 7.00
N ARG A 51 12.20 -6.12 5.97
CA ARG A 51 11.31 -4.95 6.05
C ARG A 51 9.87 -5.34 6.42
N MET A 52 9.34 -6.42 5.86
CA MET A 52 8.02 -6.96 6.24
C MET A 52 7.97 -7.35 7.72
N LYS A 53 9.03 -7.99 8.25
CA LYS A 53 9.13 -8.36 9.67
C LYS A 53 9.22 -7.14 10.59
N GLU A 54 10.01 -6.14 10.21
CA GLU A 54 10.10 -4.87 10.95
C GLU A 54 8.71 -4.24 11.09
N ILE A 55 7.97 -4.10 9.98
CA ILE A 55 6.63 -3.51 9.97
C ILE A 55 5.63 -4.38 10.74
N ALA A 56 5.66 -5.71 10.55
CA ALA A 56 4.80 -6.63 11.29
C ALA A 56 5.01 -6.52 12.80
N SER A 57 6.25 -6.32 13.26
CA SER A 57 6.54 -6.09 14.68
C SER A 57 5.90 -4.81 15.20
N LEU A 58 5.83 -3.75 14.39
CA LEU A 58 5.15 -2.50 14.80
C LEU A 58 3.66 -2.74 15.01
N TYR A 59 3.01 -3.48 14.11
CA TYR A 59 1.61 -3.89 14.28
C TYR A 59 1.41 -4.80 15.50
N GLN A 60 2.29 -5.78 15.71
CA GLN A 60 2.23 -6.69 16.86
C GLN A 60 2.36 -5.95 18.21
N ASN A 61 3.24 -4.94 18.24
CA ASN A 61 3.48 -4.13 19.43
C ASN A 61 2.48 -2.97 19.56
N LYS A 62 1.57 -2.79 18.60
CA LYS A 62 0.67 -1.63 18.48
C LYS A 62 1.45 -0.30 18.55
N ASP A 63 2.65 -0.26 17.98
CA ASP A 63 3.52 0.93 17.95
C ASP A 63 3.07 1.89 16.85
N ILE A 64 2.12 2.75 17.21
CA ILE A 64 1.52 3.74 16.30
C ILE A 64 2.57 4.73 15.81
N GLU A 65 3.42 5.23 16.70
CA GLU A 65 4.44 6.19 16.28
C GLU A 65 5.42 5.57 15.29
N GLY A 66 5.82 4.31 15.50
CA GLY A 66 6.65 3.57 14.56
C GLY A 66 5.97 3.40 13.20
N LEU A 67 4.69 2.99 13.19
CA LEU A 67 3.91 2.84 11.95
C LEU A 67 3.79 4.15 11.18
N VAL A 68 3.52 5.25 11.89
CA VAL A 68 3.42 6.58 11.30
C VAL A 68 4.75 7.00 10.70
N ARG A 69 5.87 6.79 11.42
CA ARG A 69 7.21 7.11 10.88
C ARG A 69 7.52 6.33 9.60
N GLU A 70 7.20 5.04 9.56
CA GLU A 70 7.44 4.21 8.37
C GLU A 70 6.52 4.58 7.19
N GLN A 71 5.28 5.01 7.45
CA GLN A 71 4.31 5.35 6.41
C GLN A 71 4.24 6.84 6.05
N TYR A 72 4.96 7.71 6.78
CA TYR A 72 4.82 9.16 6.67
C TYR A 72 4.96 9.68 5.23
N LYS A 73 5.98 9.21 4.51
CA LYS A 73 6.21 9.62 3.12
C LYS A 73 5.07 9.19 2.19
N ARG A 74 4.59 7.95 2.34
CA ARG A 74 3.39 7.45 1.64
C ARG A 74 2.16 8.31 1.96
N MET A 75 1.96 8.66 3.23
CA MET A 75 0.83 9.50 3.64
C MET A 75 0.87 10.88 2.97
N GLN A 76 2.04 11.53 2.90
CA GLN A 76 2.18 12.80 2.20
C GLN A 76 1.84 12.71 0.71
N GLU A 77 2.27 11.64 0.04
CA GLU A 77 1.93 11.42 -1.38
C GLU A 77 0.43 11.18 -1.59
N VAL A 78 -0.21 10.45 -0.67
CA VAL A 78 -1.66 10.24 -0.68
C VAL A 78 -2.37 11.58 -0.46
N ASP A 79 -2.03 12.32 0.59
CA ASP A 79 -2.66 13.59 0.93
C ASP A 79 -2.60 14.58 -0.22
N GLN A 80 -1.41 14.72 -0.84
CA GLN A 80 -1.22 15.57 -2.01
C GLN A 80 -2.11 15.13 -3.19
N SER A 81 -2.21 13.82 -3.44
CA SER A 81 -3.00 13.30 -4.55
C SER A 81 -4.51 13.46 -4.38
N TYR A 82 -4.99 13.36 -3.14
CA TYR A 82 -6.41 13.54 -2.78
C TYR A 82 -6.76 15.00 -2.47
N TYR A 83 -5.81 15.93 -2.61
CA TYR A 83 -5.97 17.34 -2.25
C TYR A 83 -6.35 17.56 -0.77
N PHE A 84 -5.91 16.65 0.10
CA PHE A 84 -6.05 16.77 1.55
C PHE A 84 -5.08 17.85 2.04
N ASN A 85 -5.62 19.01 2.36
CA ASN A 85 -4.85 20.23 2.64
C ASN A 85 -5.06 20.78 4.07
N THR A 86 -5.73 20.03 4.95
CA THR A 86 -5.96 20.45 6.34
C THR A 86 -5.35 19.47 7.35
N LYS A 87 -4.83 19.99 8.47
CA LYS A 87 -4.30 19.18 9.59
C LYS A 87 -5.29 18.13 10.10
N LYS A 88 -6.59 18.39 9.97
CA LYS A 88 -7.68 17.51 10.41
C LYS A 88 -7.58 16.10 9.81
N ASN A 89 -7.18 15.99 8.53
CA ASN A 89 -7.09 14.71 7.84
C ASN A 89 -5.96 13.82 8.41
N SER A 90 -4.87 14.43 8.89
CA SER A 90 -3.75 13.70 9.51
C SER A 90 -4.07 13.20 10.92
N GLU A 91 -4.87 13.94 11.68
CA GLU A 91 -5.32 13.53 13.01
C GLU A 91 -6.37 12.42 12.93
N GLU A 92 -7.29 12.50 11.97
CA GLU A 92 -8.28 11.44 11.69
C GLU A 92 -7.59 10.12 11.34
N LEU A 93 -6.54 10.13 10.52
CA LEU A 93 -5.79 8.92 10.16
C LEU A 93 -5.07 8.29 11.35
N LEU A 94 -4.59 9.09 12.31
CA LEU A 94 -4.03 8.59 13.56
C LEU A 94 -5.10 7.92 14.43
N VAL A 95 -6.29 8.52 14.50
CA VAL A 95 -7.42 7.95 15.25
C VAL A 95 -7.88 6.64 14.61
N GLU A 96 -8.05 6.60 13.29
CA GLU A 96 -8.41 5.38 12.57
C GLU A 96 -7.38 4.26 12.76
N LEU A 97 -6.08 4.59 12.70
CA LEU A 97 -5.01 3.63 12.95
C LEU A 97 -5.06 3.12 14.40
N GLN A 98 -5.27 4.01 15.36
CA GLN A 98 -5.40 3.67 16.78
C GLN A 98 -6.61 2.76 17.04
N GLU A 99 -7.76 3.07 16.45
CA GLU A 99 -8.98 2.25 16.56
C GLU A 99 -8.78 0.87 15.94
N SER A 100 -8.24 0.80 14.72
CA SER A 100 -7.93 -0.47 14.05
C SER A 100 -6.97 -1.34 14.88
N LEU A 101 -5.94 -0.74 15.48
CA LEU A 101 -5.03 -1.45 16.37
C LEU A 101 -5.69 -1.85 17.70
N ASN A 102 -6.63 -1.09 18.23
CA ASN A 102 -7.35 -1.48 19.44
C ASN A 102 -8.26 -2.68 19.20
N GLU A 103 -8.92 -2.75 18.04
CA GLU A 103 -9.77 -3.88 17.63
C GLU A 103 -8.94 -5.12 17.24
N SER A 104 -7.64 -4.95 16.96
CA SER A 104 -6.74 -6.05 16.65
C SER A 104 -6.60 -7.03 17.81
N LYS A 105 -6.86 -8.32 17.52
CA LYS A 105 -6.64 -9.43 18.43
C LYS A 105 -5.23 -9.98 18.31
N LYS A 106 -4.81 -10.28 17.07
CA LYS A 106 -3.51 -10.89 16.79
C LYS A 106 -3.04 -10.55 15.38
N THR A 107 -1.79 -10.08 15.29
CA THR A 107 -1.10 -9.86 14.02
C THR A 107 -0.16 -11.02 13.71
N GLU A 108 -0.24 -11.54 12.50
CA GLU A 108 0.54 -12.66 11.99
C GLU A 108 1.27 -12.28 10.70
N LEU A 109 2.44 -12.88 10.49
CA LEU A 109 3.18 -12.80 9.25
C LEU A 109 3.05 -14.15 8.53
N LEU A 110 2.36 -14.15 7.39
CA LEU A 110 2.13 -15.33 6.56
C LEU A 110 3.34 -15.61 5.67
N GLU A 111 3.39 -16.83 5.13
CA GLU A 111 4.28 -17.17 4.02
C GLU A 111 3.80 -16.52 2.72
N GLY A 112 4.73 -16.17 1.85
CA GLY A 112 4.44 -15.64 0.54
C GLY A 112 5.64 -15.71 -0.39
N LYS A 113 5.48 -15.13 -1.58
CA LYS A 113 6.56 -15.01 -2.58
C LYS A 113 6.79 -13.56 -2.96
N MET A 114 8.06 -13.23 -3.15
CA MET A 114 8.45 -11.93 -3.68
C MET A 114 7.86 -11.71 -5.09
N LYS A 115 7.38 -10.49 -5.33
CA LYS A 115 6.89 -10.04 -6.63
C LYS A 115 7.51 -8.71 -7.00
N LEU A 116 8.06 -8.66 -8.21
CA LEU A 116 8.48 -7.42 -8.85
C LEU A 116 7.31 -6.87 -9.67
N MET A 117 7.11 -5.56 -9.62
CA MET A 117 6.06 -4.84 -10.33
C MET A 117 6.62 -3.56 -10.95
N ALA A 118 5.79 -2.85 -11.72
CA ALA A 118 6.16 -1.55 -12.30
C ALA A 118 7.50 -1.58 -13.06
N ASN A 119 7.69 -2.60 -13.91
CA ASN A 119 8.94 -2.84 -14.65
C ASN A 119 10.18 -2.94 -13.74
N GLY A 120 10.04 -3.62 -12.60
CA GLY A 120 11.13 -3.85 -11.65
C GLY A 120 11.35 -2.73 -10.64
N LYS A 121 10.58 -1.64 -10.68
CA LYS A 121 10.76 -0.49 -9.76
C LYS A 121 10.10 -0.69 -8.40
N LEU A 122 9.16 -1.63 -8.31
CA LEU A 122 8.46 -1.96 -7.07
C LEU A 122 8.68 -3.42 -6.71
N VAL A 123 8.73 -3.70 -5.40
CA VAL A 123 8.81 -5.05 -4.85
C VAL A 123 7.87 -5.21 -3.66
N THR A 124 7.30 -6.40 -3.50
CA THR A 124 6.48 -6.79 -2.35
C THR A 124 6.59 -8.30 -2.11
N ILE A 125 6.00 -8.80 -1.03
CA ILE A 125 5.76 -10.23 -0.81
C ILE A 125 4.27 -10.42 -0.58
N LEU A 126 3.65 -11.28 -1.39
CA LEU A 126 2.23 -11.61 -1.30
C LEU A 126 2.04 -13.11 -1.07
N VAL A 127 0.94 -13.49 -0.44
CA VAL A 127 0.54 -14.88 -0.28
C VAL A 127 0.42 -15.56 -1.65
N ASP A 128 1.05 -16.72 -1.82
CA ASP A 128 1.22 -17.37 -3.13
C ASP A 128 0.34 -18.62 -3.33
N LYS A 129 -0.47 -18.98 -2.31
CA LYS A 129 -1.33 -20.17 -2.32
C LYS A 129 -2.53 -20.01 -1.39
N GLY A 130 -3.59 -20.79 -1.63
CA GLY A 130 -4.75 -20.88 -0.75
C GLY A 130 -5.75 -19.73 -0.91
N VAL A 131 -6.66 -19.61 0.06
CA VAL A 131 -7.82 -18.69 0.00
C VAL A 131 -7.45 -17.21 0.07
N PHE A 132 -6.25 -16.88 0.53
CA PHE A 132 -5.73 -15.51 0.60
C PHE A 132 -4.72 -15.21 -0.52
N PHE A 133 -4.78 -15.94 -1.63
CA PHE A 133 -3.87 -15.73 -2.76
C PHE A 133 -3.86 -14.26 -3.21
N ASN A 134 -2.65 -13.71 -3.38
CA ASN A 134 -2.37 -12.30 -3.69
C ASN A 134 -2.69 -11.28 -2.58
N GLU A 135 -3.07 -11.70 -1.38
CA GLU A 135 -3.16 -10.79 -0.24
C GLU A 135 -1.78 -10.48 0.35
N GLY A 136 -1.72 -9.38 1.13
CA GLY A 136 -0.52 -9.03 1.90
C GLY A 136 -0.16 -10.11 2.91
N ILE A 137 1.13 -10.29 3.21
CA ILE A 137 1.54 -11.29 4.21
C ILE A 137 1.39 -10.81 5.66
N ILE A 138 1.23 -9.51 5.90
CA ILE A 138 0.94 -8.97 7.24
C ILE A 138 -0.57 -8.92 7.40
N ARG A 139 -1.08 -9.68 8.37
CA ARG A 139 -2.52 -9.83 8.60
C ARG A 139 -2.86 -9.73 10.08
N THR A 140 -3.96 -9.06 10.37
CA THR A 140 -4.53 -8.95 11.71
C THR A 140 -5.91 -9.61 11.79
N ASP A 141 -6.11 -10.44 12.80
CA ASP A 141 -7.42 -10.94 13.22
C ASP A 141 -8.18 -9.82 13.97
N ILE A 142 -9.36 -9.46 13.45
CA ILE A 142 -10.28 -8.49 14.06
C ILE A 142 -11.60 -9.14 14.51
N GLY A 143 -11.64 -10.46 14.62
CA GLY A 143 -12.78 -11.26 15.08
C GLY A 143 -13.51 -11.97 13.95
N ASP A 144 -14.42 -11.29 13.26
CA ASP A 144 -15.25 -11.90 12.21
C ASP A 144 -14.55 -11.89 10.84
N SER A 145 -13.41 -11.20 10.73
CA SER A 145 -12.65 -11.10 9.49
C SER A 145 -11.18 -10.80 9.75
N TYR A 146 -10.42 -10.65 8.67
CA TYR A 146 -9.01 -10.30 8.70
C TYR A 146 -8.77 -8.97 8.01
N ALA A 147 -7.96 -8.12 8.63
CA ALA A 147 -7.37 -6.95 7.98
C ALA A 147 -6.00 -7.34 7.40
N PHE A 148 -5.74 -6.97 6.15
CA PHE A 148 -4.47 -7.19 5.48
C PHE A 148 -3.75 -5.86 5.24
N TYR A 149 -2.44 -5.83 5.47
CA TYR A 149 -1.63 -4.63 5.32
C TYR A 149 -0.53 -4.87 4.27
N PRO A 150 -0.87 -4.88 2.97
CA PRO A 150 0.12 -5.04 1.91
C PRO A 150 1.13 -3.88 1.96
N GLN A 151 2.41 -4.22 1.88
CA GLN A 151 3.50 -3.24 1.83
C GLN A 151 4.19 -3.33 0.48
N TYR A 152 4.24 -2.22 -0.23
CA TYR A 152 4.94 -2.09 -1.49
C TYR A 152 6.15 -1.22 -1.27
N PHE A 153 7.29 -1.68 -1.75
CA PHE A 153 8.55 -1.00 -1.55
C PHE A 153 9.17 -0.58 -2.87
N TYR A 154 9.92 0.51 -2.83
CA TYR A 154 10.83 0.93 -3.88
C TYR A 154 12.17 1.34 -3.28
N ARG A 155 13.20 1.41 -4.12
CA ARG A 155 14.53 1.91 -3.73
C ARG A 155 14.79 3.27 -4.39
N PRO A 156 14.89 4.36 -3.63
CA PRO A 156 15.06 5.70 -4.21
C PRO A 156 16.39 5.90 -4.96
N SER A 157 17.46 5.24 -4.51
CA SER A 157 18.79 5.33 -5.12
C SER A 157 19.62 4.07 -4.80
N LEU A 158 20.74 3.89 -5.51
CA LEU A 158 21.58 2.70 -5.37
C LEU A 158 22.03 2.50 -3.91
N GLY A 159 21.66 1.36 -3.32
CA GLY A 159 22.02 1.00 -1.94
C GLY A 159 21.23 1.72 -0.84
N ALA A 160 20.28 2.61 -1.17
CA ALA A 160 19.39 3.21 -0.17
C ALA A 160 18.45 2.17 0.44
N LYS A 161 17.96 2.39 1.66
CA LYS A 161 16.96 1.53 2.30
C LYS A 161 15.67 1.47 1.45
N LEU A 162 15.01 0.31 1.42
CA LEU A 162 13.68 0.16 0.85
C LEU A 162 12.62 0.97 1.64
N GLU A 163 11.90 1.82 0.92
CA GLU A 163 10.87 2.72 1.45
C GLU A 163 9.47 2.28 1.00
N ILE A 164 8.46 2.47 1.86
CA ILE A 164 7.06 2.19 1.53
C ILE A 164 6.56 3.24 0.53
N ILE A 165 5.86 2.80 -0.52
CA ILE A 165 5.26 3.65 -1.55
C ILE A 165 3.72 3.54 -1.51
N ARG A 166 3.01 4.53 -2.07
CA ARG A 166 1.55 4.51 -2.25
C ARG A 166 1.08 3.44 -3.24
#